data_AF-A0A845LZ99-F1
#
_entry.id   AF-A0A845LZ99-F1
#
_cell.length_a   1.000
_cell.length_b   1.000
_cell.length_c   1.000
_cell.angle_alpha   90.00
_cell.angle_beta   90.00
_cell.angle_gamma   90.00
#
_symmetry.space_group_name_H-M   'P 1'
#
loop_
_entity.id
_entity.type
_entity.pdbx_description
1 polymer ?
#
loop_
_entity_poly.entity_id
_entity_poly.type
_entity_poly.pdbx_seq_one_letter_code
_entity_poly.pdbx_strand_id
1 'polypeptide(L)'
;DTWGQTYSSFIGLDTNQTRVYLEAFIPRIDNWSVCDSFCAGLKSVRENREEAWPFIMSCMKSKKEFEFRFGAVMLLNHYLTHDWIDPVLEAFFTHTHKDYYGKMAIAWGLSQAFAFDPRITLMQFEQRWVIGTAAIGKAAISTTA
;
A
#
# COMPACT_ATOMS: atom_id res chain seq x y z
N ASP A 1 23.35 1.46 6.54
CA ASP A 1 22.89 1.47 5.12
C ASP A 1 22.59 0.04 4.64
N THR A 2 21.84 -0.68 5.46
CA THR A 2 21.47 -2.10 5.36
C THR A 2 20.39 -2.42 4.30
N TRP A 3 20.08 -1.47 3.42
CA TRP A 3 19.00 -1.59 2.44
C TRP A 3 19.40 -2.40 1.19
N GLY A 4 20.69 -2.50 0.88
CA GLY A 4 21.16 -3.05 -0.40
C GLY A 4 21.38 -4.56 -0.46
N GLN A 5 21.55 -5.26 0.66
CA GLN A 5 22.03 -6.66 0.64
C GLN A 5 20.93 -7.73 0.74
N THR A 6 19.77 -7.42 1.31
CA THR A 6 18.71 -8.43 1.55
C THR A 6 17.71 -8.61 0.41
N TYR A 7 17.75 -7.75 -0.63
CA TYR A 7 16.75 -7.75 -1.70
C TYR A 7 17.28 -8.17 -3.09
N SER A 8 18.51 -8.69 -3.15
CA SER A 8 19.23 -8.95 -4.41
C SER A 8 18.68 -10.09 -5.28
N SER A 9 17.63 -10.83 -4.87
CA SER A 9 17.23 -12.07 -5.57
C SER A 9 15.86 -12.13 -6.23
N PHE A 10 14.95 -11.15 -6.12
CA PHE A 10 13.59 -11.35 -6.67
C PHE A 10 12.91 -10.05 -7.09
N ILE A 11 12.89 -9.74 -8.41
CA ILE A 11 11.80 -9.01 -9.07
C ILE A 11 11.76 -9.36 -10.58
N GLY A 12 10.69 -10.01 -11.03
CA GLY A 12 10.26 -10.24 -12.42
C GLY A 12 9.64 -9.02 -13.10
N LEU A 13 10.05 -7.82 -12.71
CA LEU A 13 9.80 -6.60 -13.47
C LEU A 13 10.97 -6.45 -14.43
N ASP A 14 10.88 -7.06 -15.60
CA ASP A 14 11.79 -6.91 -16.74
C ASP A 14 13.25 -6.50 -16.36
N THR A 15 14.03 -7.47 -15.87
CA THR A 15 15.46 -7.39 -15.46
C THR A 15 15.80 -6.59 -14.19
N ASN A 16 16.93 -6.96 -13.55
CA ASN A 16 17.58 -6.20 -12.45
C ASN A 16 17.68 -4.69 -12.70
N GLN A 17 17.70 -4.27 -13.97
CA GLN A 17 17.79 -2.88 -14.39
C GLN A 17 16.54 -2.06 -14.00
N THR A 18 15.34 -2.64 -14.09
CA THR A 18 14.08 -1.94 -13.78
C THR A 18 14.01 -1.57 -12.30
N ARG A 19 14.48 -2.43 -11.40
CA ARG A 19 14.56 -2.12 -9.96
C ARG A 19 15.47 -0.92 -9.70
N VAL A 20 16.65 -0.88 -10.30
CA VAL A 20 17.59 0.24 -10.13
C VAL A 20 16.96 1.55 -10.57
N TYR A 21 16.21 1.55 -11.68
CA TYR A 21 15.48 2.73 -12.11
C TYR A 21 14.36 3.12 -11.15
N LEU A 22 13.60 2.16 -10.63
CA LEU A 22 12.55 2.45 -9.64
C LEU A 22 13.13 3.05 -8.36
N GLU A 23 14.19 2.46 -7.81
CA GLU A 23 14.87 2.94 -6.60
C GLU A 23 15.50 4.32 -6.79
N ALA A 24 15.96 4.64 -8.00
CA ALA A 24 16.49 5.96 -8.31
C ALA A 24 15.38 7.00 -8.58
N PHE A 25 14.25 6.57 -9.16
CA PHE A 25 13.18 7.46 -9.61
C PHE A 25 12.18 7.80 -8.51
N ILE A 26 11.70 6.81 -7.75
CA ILE A 26 10.66 7.01 -6.73
C ILE A 26 11.04 8.10 -5.71
N PRO A 27 12.28 8.15 -5.17
CA PRO A 27 12.66 9.20 -4.21
C PRO A 27 12.68 10.62 -4.79
N ARG A 28 12.64 10.77 -6.12
CA ARG A 28 12.59 12.06 -6.82
C ARG A 28 11.18 12.54 -7.12
N ILE A 29 10.16 11.72 -6.84
CA ILE A 29 8.76 12.09 -7.05
C ILE A 29 8.33 13.03 -5.93
N ASP A 30 7.81 14.20 -6.30
CA ASP A 30 7.28 15.22 -5.39
C ASP A 30 5.86 15.70 -5.78
N ASN A 31 5.25 15.04 -6.77
CA ASN A 31 3.97 15.41 -7.35
C ASN A 31 3.06 14.18 -7.51
N TRP A 32 1.82 14.31 -7.06
CA TRP A 32 0.83 13.23 -7.11
C TRP A 32 0.55 12.76 -8.53
N SER A 33 0.47 13.68 -9.50
CA SER A 33 0.13 13.34 -10.89
C SER A 33 1.24 12.53 -11.57
N VAL A 34 2.51 12.83 -11.26
CA VAL A 34 3.67 12.06 -11.73
C VAL A 34 3.68 10.67 -11.11
N CYS A 35 3.45 10.59 -9.79
CA CYS A 35 3.34 9.31 -9.08
C CYS A 35 2.29 8.41 -9.71
N ASP A 36 1.06 8.93 -9.87
CA ASP A 36 -0.09 8.14 -10.28
C ASP A 36 0.02 7.70 -11.75
N SER A 37 0.47 8.61 -12.63
CA SER A 37 0.72 8.30 -14.04
C SER A 37 1.82 7.26 -14.20
N PHE A 38 2.88 7.37 -13.41
CA PHE A 38 3.96 6.39 -13.42
C PHE A 38 3.48 5.01 -12.96
N CYS A 39 2.75 4.95 -11.84
CA CYS A 39 2.16 3.70 -11.35
C CYS A 39 1.28 3.03 -12.42
N ALA A 40 0.39 3.79 -13.07
CA ALA A 40 -0.50 3.25 -14.11
C ALA A 40 0.26 2.64 -15.31
N GLY A 41 1.49 3.11 -15.57
CA GLY A 41 2.39 2.60 -16.61
C GLY A 41 3.05 1.25 -16.29
N LEU A 42 3.16 0.86 -15.01
CA LEU A 42 3.87 -0.35 -14.56
C LEU A 42 3.01 -1.63 -14.70
N LYS A 43 2.47 -1.86 -15.89
CA LYS A 43 1.53 -2.95 -16.18
C LYS A 43 2.11 -4.36 -15.97
N SER A 44 3.43 -4.53 -16.14
CA SER A 44 4.14 -5.79 -15.94
C SER A 44 4.04 -6.33 -14.50
N VAL A 45 3.69 -5.49 -13.52
CA VAL A 45 3.39 -5.94 -12.15
C VAL A 45 2.23 -6.94 -12.12
N ARG A 46 1.27 -6.84 -13.05
CA ARG A 46 0.09 -7.73 -13.07
C ARG A 46 0.46 -9.20 -13.28
N GLU A 47 1.54 -9.47 -14.00
CA GLU A 47 2.05 -10.82 -14.27
C GLU A 47 3.00 -11.30 -13.16
N ASN A 48 3.52 -10.38 -12.34
CA ASN A 48 4.57 -10.63 -11.35
C ASN A 48 4.16 -10.15 -9.95
N ARG A 49 2.87 -10.28 -9.61
CA ARG A 49 2.28 -9.70 -8.38
C ARG A 49 2.95 -10.22 -7.11
N GLU A 50 3.18 -11.52 -7.03
CA GLU A 50 3.82 -12.16 -5.88
C GLU A 50 5.24 -11.63 -5.66
N GLU A 51 6.00 -11.48 -6.74
CA GLU A 51 7.38 -11.02 -6.69
C GLU A 51 7.50 -9.52 -6.41
N ALA A 52 6.56 -8.71 -6.93
CA ALA A 52 6.54 -7.27 -6.70
C ALA A 52 5.98 -6.88 -5.32
N TRP A 53 5.20 -7.76 -4.67
CA TRP A 53 4.53 -7.48 -3.41
C TRP A 53 5.48 -7.04 -2.28
N PRO A 54 6.62 -7.71 -2.00
CA PRO A 54 7.54 -7.29 -0.95
C PRO A 54 8.08 -5.87 -1.15
N PHE A 55 8.37 -5.50 -2.41
CA PHE A 55 8.84 -4.15 -2.75
C PHE A 55 7.75 -3.10 -2.51
N ILE A 56 6.52 -3.36 -2.95
CA ILE A 56 5.39 -2.45 -2.74
C ILE A 56 5.08 -2.29 -1.25
N MET A 57 5.13 -3.39 -0.48
CA MET A 57 4.95 -3.33 0.97
C MET A 57 6.09 -2.61 1.69
N SER A 58 7.31 -2.63 1.14
CA SER A 58 8.40 -1.78 1.65
C SER A 58 8.10 -0.29 1.45
N CYS A 59 7.52 0.07 0.31
CA CYS A 59 7.07 1.44 0.02
C CYS A 59 5.94 1.88 0.96
N MET A 60 4.98 1.00 1.25
CA MET A 60 3.88 1.23 2.22
C MET A 60 4.36 1.45 3.67
N LYS A 61 5.62 1.14 3.97
CA LYS A 61 6.25 1.40 5.28
C LYS A 61 7.16 2.63 5.28
N SER A 62 7.32 3.29 4.13
CA SER A 62 8.17 4.47 4.02
C SER A 62 7.60 5.64 4.81
N LYS A 63 8.51 6.45 5.38
CA LYS A 63 8.19 7.72 6.02
C LYS A 63 8.19 8.90 5.03
N LYS A 64 8.55 8.65 3.76
CA LYS A 64 8.51 9.65 2.69
C LYS A 64 7.17 9.57 2.00
N GLU A 65 6.48 10.70 1.91
CA GLU A 65 5.10 10.78 1.43
C GLU A 65 4.89 10.14 0.06
N PHE A 66 5.77 10.41 -0.90
CA PHE A 66 5.61 9.90 -2.27
C PHE A 66 6.09 8.47 -2.47
N GLU A 67 7.02 7.98 -1.65
CA GLU A 67 7.33 6.54 -1.61
C GLU A 67 6.13 5.76 -1.06
N PHE A 68 5.51 6.25 0.02
CA PHE A 68 4.28 5.68 0.56
C PHE A 68 3.13 5.74 -0.45
N ARG A 69 2.91 6.90 -1.07
CA ARG A 69 1.87 7.07 -2.11
C ARG A 69 2.08 6.10 -3.27
N PHE A 70 3.33 5.95 -3.73
CA PHE A 70 3.65 4.99 -4.78
C PHE A 70 3.17 3.59 -4.38
N GLY A 71 3.51 3.12 -3.18
CA GLY A 71 3.04 1.83 -2.68
C GLY A 71 1.51 1.69 -2.71
N ALA A 72 0.79 2.69 -2.18
CA ALA A 72 -0.67 2.65 -2.11
C ALA A 72 -1.34 2.67 -3.50
N VAL A 73 -0.82 3.48 -4.42
CA VAL A 73 -1.35 3.59 -5.79
C VAL A 73 -1.02 2.35 -6.62
N MET A 74 0.12 1.69 -6.38
CA MET A 74 0.44 0.40 -7.00
C MET A 74 -0.57 -0.69 -6.61
N LEU A 75 -0.97 -0.75 -5.33
CA LEU A 75 -2.00 -1.67 -4.86
C LEU A 75 -3.34 -1.40 -5.56
N LEU A 76 -3.76 -0.13 -5.59
CA LEU A 76 -4.98 0.32 -6.26
C LEU A 76 -5.00 -0.03 -7.76
N ASN A 77 -3.89 0.17 -8.49
CA ASN A 77 -3.86 0.01 -9.95
C ASN A 77 -3.70 -1.45 -10.43
N HIS A 78 -3.05 -2.30 -9.62
CA HIS A 78 -2.58 -3.62 -10.08
C HIS A 78 -3.04 -4.80 -9.21
N TYR A 79 -3.48 -4.57 -7.97
CA TYR A 79 -3.79 -5.64 -7.01
C TYR A 79 -5.28 -5.77 -6.64
N LEU A 80 -6.16 -4.85 -7.06
CA LEU A 80 -7.61 -5.02 -6.87
C LEU A 80 -8.15 -6.13 -7.79
N THR A 81 -8.04 -7.36 -7.31
CA THR A 81 -8.48 -8.61 -7.95
C THR A 81 -9.05 -9.54 -6.87
N HIS A 82 -9.83 -10.56 -7.26
CA HIS A 82 -10.43 -11.47 -6.28
C HIS A 82 -9.40 -12.20 -5.40
N ASP A 83 -8.24 -12.56 -5.94
CA ASP A 83 -7.20 -13.28 -5.17
C ASP A 83 -6.40 -12.37 -4.24
N TRP A 84 -6.43 -11.06 -4.47
CA TRP A 84 -5.57 -10.08 -3.77
C TRP A 84 -6.34 -9.03 -2.98
N ILE A 85 -7.68 -9.03 -3.04
CA ILE A 85 -8.49 -8.01 -2.35
C ILE A 85 -8.28 -8.04 -0.83
N ASP A 86 -8.21 -9.23 -0.23
CA ASP A 86 -7.96 -9.38 1.22
C ASP A 86 -6.62 -8.80 1.67
N PRO A 87 -5.46 -9.17 1.09
CA PRO A 87 -4.19 -8.58 1.47
C PRO A 87 -4.09 -7.09 1.13
N VAL A 88 -4.76 -6.60 0.08
CA VAL A 88 -4.82 -5.16 -0.24
C VAL A 88 -5.58 -4.39 0.84
N LEU A 89 -6.76 -4.88 1.25
CA LEU A 89 -7.54 -4.26 2.32
C LEU A 89 -6.76 -4.26 3.63
N GLU A 90 -6.12 -5.37 3.99
CA GLU A 90 -5.23 -5.45 5.16
C GLU A 90 -4.11 -4.39 5.08
N ALA A 91 -3.46 -4.25 3.92
CA ALA A 91 -2.43 -3.23 3.74
C ALA A 91 -2.98 -1.81 3.93
N PHE A 92 -4.14 -1.49 3.38
CA PHE A 92 -4.77 -0.17 3.52
C PHE A 92 -5.25 0.14 4.93
N PHE A 93 -5.72 -0.85 5.69
CA PHE A 93 -6.16 -0.64 7.07
C PHE A 93 -5.01 -0.56 8.08
N THR A 94 -3.92 -1.28 7.82
CA THR A 94 -2.79 -1.38 8.75
C THR A 94 -1.75 -0.27 8.54
N HIS A 95 -1.64 0.28 7.34
CA HIS A 95 -0.66 1.31 7.02
C HIS A 95 -1.33 2.68 6.87
N THR A 96 -0.72 3.69 7.46
CA THR A 96 -1.16 5.08 7.31
C THR A 96 0.04 5.99 7.21
N HIS A 97 -0.16 7.15 6.58
CA HIS A 97 0.86 8.18 6.49
C HIS A 97 0.35 9.46 7.14
N LYS A 98 1.25 10.26 7.71
CA LYS A 98 0.86 11.52 8.38
C LYS A 98 0.50 12.62 7.39
N ASP A 99 1.17 12.63 6.23
CA ASP A 99 1.07 13.69 5.23
C ASP A 99 -0.11 13.48 4.27
N TYR A 100 -0.56 14.56 3.65
CA TYR A 100 -1.84 14.66 2.95
C TYR A 100 -1.99 13.68 1.79
N TYR A 101 -1.04 13.65 0.86
CA TYR A 101 -1.10 12.79 -0.33
C TYR A 101 -0.98 11.31 0.01
N GLY A 102 -0.31 10.97 1.11
CA GLY A 102 -0.28 9.61 1.63
C GLY A 102 -1.65 9.19 2.18
N LYS A 103 -2.30 10.03 3.01
CA LYS A 103 -3.67 9.77 3.50
C LYS A 103 -4.67 9.66 2.35
N MET A 104 -4.56 10.56 1.37
CA MET A 104 -5.43 10.57 0.20
C MET A 104 -5.29 9.27 -0.61
N ALA A 105 -4.07 8.74 -0.77
CA ALA A 105 -3.86 7.49 -1.50
C ALA A 105 -4.57 6.29 -0.85
N ILE A 106 -4.56 6.20 0.49
CA ILE A 106 -5.29 5.15 1.23
C ILE A 106 -6.80 5.34 1.10
N ALA A 107 -7.30 6.56 1.28
CA ALA A 107 -8.73 6.85 1.17
C ALA A 107 -9.26 6.52 -0.24
N TRP A 108 -8.51 6.89 -1.28
CA TRP A 108 -8.82 6.53 -2.65
C TRP A 108 -8.73 5.01 -2.88
N GLY A 109 -7.69 4.36 -2.36
CA GLY A 109 -7.52 2.91 -2.34
C GLY A 109 -8.75 2.17 -1.81
N LEU A 110 -9.21 2.55 -0.62
CA LEU A 110 -10.40 1.99 0.02
C LEU A 110 -11.68 2.28 -0.78
N SER A 111 -11.83 3.48 -1.34
CA SER A 111 -12.96 3.80 -2.23
C SER A 111 -12.99 2.90 -3.47
N GLN A 112 -11.84 2.64 -4.09
CA GLN A 112 -11.74 1.75 -5.25
C GLN A 112 -11.96 0.29 -4.87
N ALA A 113 -11.46 -0.15 -3.71
CA ALA A 113 -11.73 -1.49 -3.19
C ALA A 113 -13.22 -1.70 -2.93
N PHE A 114 -13.91 -0.70 -2.36
CA PHE A 114 -15.36 -0.73 -2.19
C PHE A 114 -16.09 -0.79 -3.54
N ALA A 115 -15.67 -0.01 -4.53
CA ALA A 115 -16.25 -0.08 -5.87
C ALA A 115 -16.02 -1.44 -6.55
N PHE A 116 -14.91 -2.12 -6.24
CA PHE A 116 -14.56 -3.44 -6.77
C PHE A 116 -15.37 -4.57 -6.09
N ASP A 117 -15.36 -4.64 -4.76
CA ASP A 117 -16.18 -5.57 -3.98
C ASP A 117 -16.67 -4.88 -2.68
N PRO A 118 -17.90 -4.35 -2.68
CA PRO A 118 -18.46 -3.67 -1.52
C PRO A 118 -18.61 -4.58 -0.31
N ARG A 119 -18.91 -5.87 -0.51
CA ARG A 119 -19.26 -6.79 0.59
C ARG A 119 -18.04 -7.06 1.45
N ILE A 120 -16.93 -7.44 0.83
CA ILE A 120 -15.70 -7.76 1.57
C ILE A 120 -15.09 -6.50 2.17
N THR A 121 -15.14 -5.37 1.45
CA THR A 121 -14.62 -4.09 1.93
C THR A 121 -15.38 -3.61 3.17
N LEU A 122 -16.71 -3.65 3.16
CA LEU A 122 -17.52 -3.28 4.34
C LEU A 122 -17.30 -4.24 5.49
N MET A 123 -17.32 -5.55 5.24
CA MET A 123 -17.09 -6.56 6.28
C MET A 123 -15.75 -6.33 7.00
N GLN A 124 -14.68 -6.11 6.25
CA GLN A 124 -13.36 -5.83 6.80
C GLN A 124 -13.27 -4.47 7.54
N PHE A 125 -13.98 -3.45 7.05
CA PHE A 125 -14.07 -2.14 7.69
C PHE A 125 -14.77 -2.23 9.05
N GLU A 126 -15.95 -2.87 9.09
CA GLU A 126 -16.76 -3.04 10.30
C GLU A 126 -16.03 -3.84 11.38
N GLN A 127 -15.37 -4.95 11.01
CA GLN A 127 -14.57 -5.76 11.95
C GLN A 127 -13.54 -4.91 12.68
N ARG A 128 -12.83 -4.02 11.97
CA ARG A 128 -11.80 -3.16 12.56
C ARG A 128 -12.38 -2.00 13.35
N TRP A 129 -13.51 -1.44 12.92
CA TRP A 129 -14.23 -0.41 13.67
C TRP A 129 -14.70 -0.95 15.04
N VAL A 130 -15.27 -2.15 15.07
CA VAL A 130 -15.72 -2.81 16.31
C VAL A 130 -14.54 -3.11 17.24
N ILE A 131 -13.43 -3.63 16.72
CA ILE A 131 -12.23 -3.88 17.53
C ILE A 131 -11.67 -2.57 18.10
N GLY A 132 -11.57 -1.51 17.30
CA GLY A 132 -11.05 -0.21 17.73
C GLY A 132 -11.87 0.40 18.88
N THR A 133 -13.20 0.39 18.75
CA THR A 133 -14.11 0.88 19.79
C THR A 133 -14.04 0.02 21.07
N ALA A 134 -13.95 -1.30 20.93
CA ALA A 134 -13.78 -2.21 22.07
C ALA A 134 -12.41 -2.03 22.78
N ALA A 135 -11.34 -1.76 22.03
CA ALA A 135 -10.01 -1.50 22.59
C ALA A 135 -9.97 -0.19 23.38
N ILE A 136 -10.60 0.88 22.88
CA ILE A 136 -10.75 2.15 23.59
C ILE A 136 -11.56 1.95 24.88
N GLY A 137 -12.65 1.18 24.82
CA GLY A 137 -13.47 0.87 25.99
C GLY A 137 -12.69 0.14 27.10
N LYS A 138 -11.86 -0.85 26.73
CA LYS A 138 -10.99 -1.56 27.69
C LYS A 138 -9.88 -0.66 28.27
N ALA A 139 -9.26 0.18 27.43
CA ALA A 139 -8.22 1.10 27.89
C ALA A 139 -8.77 2.11 28.91
N ALA A 140 -9.96 2.68 28.65
CA ALA A 140 -10.61 3.64 29.54
C ALA A 140 -10.91 3.06 30.94
N ILE A 141 -11.33 1.79 31.02
CA ILE A 141 -11.62 1.10 32.29
C ILE A 141 -10.34 0.79 33.08
N SER A 142 -9.22 0.53 32.39
CA SER A 142 -7.93 0.21 33.04
C SER A 142 -7.20 1.41 33.65
N THR A 143 -7.49 2.63 33.20
CA THR A 143 -6.90 3.88 33.74
C THR A 143 -7.68 4.47 34.91
N THR A 144 -8.82 3.89 35.28
CA THR A 144 -9.69 4.34 36.39
C THR A 144 -9.64 3.44 37.62
N ALA A 145 -8.67 2.52 37.70
CA ALA A 145 -8.42 1.64 38.85
C ALA A 145 -6.99 1.84 39.36
#